data_AF-A0A084VHN8-F1
#
_entry.id   AF-A0A084VHN8-F1
#
_cell.length_a   1.000
_cell.length_b   1.000
_cell.length_c   1.000
_cell.angle_alpha   90.00
_cell.angle_beta   90.00
_cell.angle_gamma   90.00
#
_symmetry.space_group_name_H-M   'P 1'
#
loop_
_entity.id
_entity.type
_entity.pdbx_description
1 polymer ?
#
loop_
_entity_poly.entity_id
_entity_poly.type
_entity_poly.pdbx_seq_one_letter_code
_entity_poly.pdbx_strand_id
1 'polypeptide(L)'
;MEYEYLVDLRNYKRQFDLSLEKLAPRSNDELKLKVCVRYRPELTNARSNMALVEVNLPSGYVADNNPISMTTGDSSIEHVATSFGATTVIVYYGSVGSEPNCFVVTAYKRSRVSLKLPAYVLVQEFYEPTKTAIEAYNIEHDD
;
A
#
# COMPACT_ATOMS: atom_id res chain seq x y z
N MET A 1 -26.80 16.68 1.58
CA MET A 1 -26.71 15.71 2.69
C MET A 1 -25.49 14.87 2.41
N GLU A 2 -24.42 15.13 3.14
CA GLU A 2 -23.17 14.39 3.06
C GLU A 2 -23.27 13.25 4.08
N TYR A 3 -23.23 12.01 3.61
CA TYR A 3 -23.31 10.84 4.47
C TYR A 3 -21.88 10.36 4.74
N GLU A 4 -21.48 10.39 6.00
CA GLU A 4 -20.20 9.86 6.44
C GLU A 4 -20.44 8.44 6.97
N TYR A 5 -19.93 7.44 6.24
CA TYR A 5 -20.07 6.04 6.61
C TYR A 5 -18.77 5.54 7.25
N LEU A 6 -18.86 5.02 8.47
CA LEU A 6 -17.77 4.23 9.06
C LEU A 6 -17.87 2.80 8.52
N VAL A 7 -17.14 2.51 7.45
CA VAL A 7 -17.03 1.15 6.92
C VAL A 7 -15.81 0.48 7.55
N ASP A 8 -16.02 -0.60 8.28
CA ASP A 8 -14.94 -1.45 8.78
C ASP A 8 -14.37 -2.27 7.61
N LEU A 9 -13.42 -1.68 6.91
CA LEU A 9 -12.78 -2.29 5.76
C LEU A 9 -11.61 -3.21 6.15
N ARG A 10 -11.43 -3.57 7.44
CA ARG A 10 -10.32 -4.44 7.86
C ARG A 10 -10.31 -5.73 7.03
N ASN A 11 -9.33 -5.84 6.13
CA ASN A 11 -9.09 -6.99 5.26
C ASN A 11 -10.20 -7.26 4.23
N TYR A 12 -10.81 -6.19 3.71
CA TYR A 12 -11.77 -6.29 2.61
C TYR A 12 -11.03 -6.53 1.28
N LYS A 13 -11.40 -7.61 0.55
CA LYS A 13 -10.81 -7.97 -0.75
C LYS A 13 -11.88 -8.23 -1.79
N ARG A 14 -11.77 -7.54 -2.92
CA ARG A 14 -12.61 -7.64 -4.11
C ARG A 14 -11.75 -7.42 -5.35
N GLN A 15 -11.62 -8.46 -6.17
CA GLN A 15 -10.89 -8.41 -7.45
C GLN A 15 -9.38 -8.10 -7.35
N PHE A 16 -8.85 -7.82 -6.16
CA PHE A 16 -7.41 -7.77 -5.88
C PHE A 16 -7.07 -8.68 -4.70
N ASP A 17 -5.85 -9.22 -4.73
CA ASP A 17 -5.16 -9.65 -3.54
C ASP A 17 -4.04 -8.68 -3.20
N LEU A 18 -3.95 -8.41 -1.92
CA LEU A 18 -2.92 -7.61 -1.31
C LEU A 18 -2.26 -8.44 -0.20
N SER A 19 -0.93 -8.43 -0.16
CA SER A 19 -0.15 -9.01 0.94
C SER A 19 0.99 -8.07 1.35
N LEU A 20 1.25 -8.06 2.65
CA LEU A 20 2.21 -7.17 3.29
C LEU A 20 3.24 -7.99 4.07
N GLU A 21 4.52 -7.65 3.92
CA GLU A 21 5.63 -8.29 4.62
C GLU A 21 6.55 -7.21 5.19
N LYS A 22 6.71 -7.17 6.52
CA LYS A 22 7.68 -6.28 7.18
C LYS A 22 9.07 -6.88 7.01
N LEU A 23 9.97 -6.14 6.37
CA LEU A 23 11.35 -6.56 6.18
C LEU A 23 12.23 -6.07 7.33
N ALA A 24 13.36 -6.75 7.54
CA ALA A 24 14.34 -6.36 8.55
C ALA A 24 14.85 -4.92 8.28
N PRO A 25 14.74 -4.01 9.25
CA PRO A 25 15.22 -2.65 9.10
C PRO A 25 16.74 -2.58 9.31
N ARG A 26 17.37 -1.51 8.82
CA ARG A 26 18.80 -1.20 9.07
C ARG A 26 19.00 -0.44 10.38
N SER A 27 17.95 0.16 10.92
CA SER A 27 17.95 0.86 12.22
C SER A 27 16.55 0.84 12.84
N ASN A 28 16.45 1.15 14.14
CA ASN A 28 15.16 1.16 14.86
C ASN A 28 14.18 2.23 14.34
N ASP A 29 14.67 3.24 13.62
CA ASP A 29 13.86 4.31 13.05
C ASP A 29 13.46 4.03 11.60
N GLU A 30 13.93 2.94 10.99
CA GLU A 30 13.60 2.58 9.60
C GLU A 30 12.45 1.57 9.56
N LEU A 31 11.47 1.82 8.69
CA LEU A 31 10.42 0.89 8.31
C LEU A 31 10.65 0.46 6.86
N LYS A 32 10.70 -0.86 6.63
CA LYS A 32 10.66 -1.45 5.29
C LYS A 32 9.45 -2.35 5.15
N LEU A 33 8.55 -1.96 4.27
CA LEU A 33 7.33 -2.71 3.99
C LEU A 33 7.34 -3.20 2.56
N LYS A 34 7.38 -4.51 2.36
CA LYS A 34 7.16 -5.12 1.07
C LYS A 34 5.66 -5.28 0.85
N VAL A 35 5.19 -4.73 -0.25
CA VAL A 35 3.80 -4.75 -0.69
C VAL A 35 3.74 -5.58 -1.97
N CYS A 36 2.85 -6.56 -2.01
CA CYS A 36 2.59 -7.36 -3.21
C CYS A 36 1.11 -7.28 -3.57
N VAL A 37 0.84 -7.04 -4.85
CA VAL A 37 -0.50 -6.89 -5.42
C VAL A 37 -0.65 -7.86 -6.59
N ARG A 38 -1.80 -8.53 -6.66
CA ARG A 38 -2.23 -9.25 -7.87
C ARG A 38 -3.71 -9.03 -8.12
N TYR A 39 -4.09 -8.94 -9.38
CA TYR A 39 -5.47 -8.90 -9.81
C TYR A 39 -6.07 -10.31 -9.78
N ARG A 40 -7.32 -10.44 -9.33
CA ARG A 40 -8.11 -11.67 -9.40
C ARG A 40 -9.11 -11.53 -10.55
N PRO A 41 -8.76 -11.97 -11.75
CA PRO A 41 -9.64 -11.80 -12.90
C PRO A 41 -10.80 -12.80 -12.86
N GLU A 42 -11.97 -12.36 -13.34
CA GLU A 42 -13.14 -13.23 -13.53
C GLU A 42 -13.03 -14.07 -14.81
N LEU A 43 -12.22 -13.61 -15.77
CA LEU A 43 -11.93 -14.28 -17.05
C LEU A 43 -10.44 -14.60 -17.16
N THR A 44 -10.09 -15.73 -17.76
CA THR A 44 -8.68 -16.11 -17.94
C THR A 44 -7.89 -15.03 -18.69
N ASN A 45 -6.70 -14.70 -18.20
CA ASN A 45 -5.77 -13.70 -18.75
C ASN A 45 -6.27 -12.23 -18.75
N ALA A 46 -7.38 -11.91 -18.08
CA ALA A 46 -7.77 -10.52 -17.89
C ALA A 46 -6.84 -9.80 -16.89
N ARG A 47 -6.57 -8.52 -17.14
CA ARG A 47 -5.84 -7.60 -16.25
C ARG A 47 -6.81 -6.54 -15.73
N SER A 48 -6.44 -5.82 -14.68
CA SER A 48 -7.18 -4.62 -14.28
C SER A 48 -7.00 -3.50 -15.32
N ASN A 49 -7.83 -2.46 -15.24
CA ASN A 49 -7.46 -1.15 -15.78
C ASN A 49 -6.34 -0.52 -14.90
N MET A 50 -6.14 0.80 -15.00
CA MET A 50 -5.23 1.52 -14.11
C MET A 50 -5.56 1.24 -12.64
N ALA A 51 -4.54 0.87 -11.87
CA ALA A 51 -4.68 0.53 -10.46
C ALA A 51 -3.76 1.42 -9.60
N LEU A 52 -4.29 1.86 -8.47
CA LEU A 52 -3.58 2.71 -7.51
C LEU A 52 -3.33 1.90 -6.25
N VAL A 53 -2.10 1.96 -5.74
CA VAL A 53 -1.74 1.41 -4.44
C VAL A 53 -1.34 2.54 -3.51
N GLU A 54 -2.18 2.80 -2.52
CA GLU A 54 -1.97 3.79 -1.48
C GLU A 54 -1.42 3.11 -0.22
N VAL A 55 -0.18 3.46 0.13
CA VAL A 55 0.49 2.98 1.33
C VAL A 55 0.45 4.10 2.35
N ASN A 56 -0.47 4.00 3.31
CA ASN A 56 -0.53 4.91 4.43
C ASN A 56 0.51 4.49 5.47
N LEU A 57 1.31 5.43 5.97
CA LEU A 57 2.38 5.17 6.93
C LEU A 57 1.87 5.32 8.37
N PRO A 58 2.45 4.60 9.34
CA PRO A 58 2.11 4.75 10.73
C PRO A 58 2.41 6.17 11.23
N SER A 59 1.68 6.61 12.25
CA SER A 59 1.90 7.93 12.84
C SER A 59 3.36 8.14 13.26
N GLY A 60 3.92 9.28 12.85
CA GLY A 60 5.31 9.65 13.13
C GLY A 60 6.32 9.14 12.11
N TYR A 61 5.91 8.40 11.07
CA TYR A 61 6.77 8.01 9.95
C TYR A 61 6.53 8.88 8.72
N VAL A 62 7.60 9.13 7.96
CA VAL A 62 7.52 9.77 6.64
C VAL A 62 8.33 8.96 5.63
N ALA A 63 7.87 8.94 4.39
CA ALA A 63 8.53 8.29 3.28
C ALA A 63 9.87 9.00 2.95
N ASP A 64 10.82 8.25 2.40
CA ASP A 64 12.04 8.83 1.82
C ASP A 64 11.74 9.58 0.50
N ASN A 65 12.69 10.37 0.00
CA ASN A 65 12.58 11.09 -1.28
C ASN A 65 12.38 10.14 -2.46
N ASN A 66 12.99 8.95 -2.42
CA ASN A 66 12.73 7.86 -3.36
C ASN A 66 12.26 6.63 -2.58
N PRO A 67 10.96 6.56 -2.24
CA PRO A 67 10.51 5.63 -1.22
C PRO A 67 10.36 4.20 -1.71
N ILE A 68 10.49 3.94 -3.03
CA ILE A 68 10.25 2.62 -3.62
C ILE A 68 11.53 1.97 -4.14
N SER A 69 11.67 0.68 -3.84
CA SER A 69 12.79 -0.16 -4.29
C SER A 69 12.34 -1.61 -4.51
N MET A 70 13.26 -2.45 -5.02
CA MET A 70 13.07 -3.90 -5.15
C MET A 70 11.77 -4.28 -5.88
N THR A 71 11.48 -3.60 -6.99
CA THR A 71 10.29 -3.85 -7.80
C THR A 71 10.39 -5.17 -8.54
N THR A 72 9.32 -5.97 -8.54
CA THR A 72 9.22 -7.25 -9.24
C THR A 72 7.84 -7.44 -9.85
N GLY A 73 7.74 -8.28 -10.88
CA GLY A 73 6.49 -8.56 -11.60
C GLY A 73 6.50 -7.93 -13.00
N ASP A 74 5.46 -8.24 -13.76
CA ASP A 74 5.38 -7.85 -15.18
C ASP A 74 4.62 -6.52 -15.36
N SER A 75 3.88 -6.08 -14.34
CA SER A 75 3.16 -4.80 -14.38
C SER A 75 4.11 -3.63 -14.17
N SER A 76 4.11 -2.69 -15.11
CA SER A 76 4.94 -1.49 -15.02
C SER A 76 4.33 -0.48 -14.04
N ILE A 77 5.16 0.04 -13.13
CA ILE A 77 4.85 1.23 -12.33
C ILE A 77 5.07 2.44 -13.22
N GLU A 78 4.00 3.19 -13.49
CA GLU A 78 4.03 4.37 -14.36
C GLU A 78 4.41 5.64 -13.59
N HIS A 79 4.00 5.71 -12.33
CA HIS A 79 4.27 6.88 -11.49
C HIS A 79 4.32 6.52 -10.00
N VAL A 80 5.09 7.30 -9.24
CA VAL A 80 5.16 7.22 -7.78
C VAL A 80 5.03 8.63 -7.24
N ALA A 81 4.07 8.84 -6.35
CA ALA A 81 3.83 10.12 -5.70
C ALA A 81 3.82 9.97 -4.18
N THR A 82 4.06 11.08 -3.49
CA THR A 82 3.87 11.18 -2.03
C THR A 82 2.85 12.26 -1.73
N SER A 83 1.96 12.00 -0.77
CA SER A 83 0.94 12.96 -0.32
C SER A 83 1.04 13.20 1.19
N PHE A 84 0.27 14.17 1.69
CA PHE A 84 0.11 14.48 3.12
C PHE A 84 1.44 14.64 3.87
N GLY A 85 2.38 15.41 3.32
CA GLY A 85 3.70 15.59 3.93
C GLY A 85 4.53 14.31 3.95
N ALA A 86 4.43 13.49 2.90
CA ALA A 86 5.09 12.20 2.76
C ALA A 86 4.66 11.14 3.78
N THR A 87 3.43 11.24 4.33
CA THR A 87 2.83 10.21 5.19
C THR A 87 2.03 9.17 4.41
N THR A 88 1.81 9.40 3.12
CA THR A 88 1.23 8.43 2.19
C THR A 88 2.08 8.33 0.93
N VAL A 89 2.40 7.11 0.49
CA VAL A 89 3.02 6.81 -0.80
C VAL A 89 1.96 6.25 -1.75
N ILE A 90 1.88 6.77 -2.97
CA ILE A 90 0.91 6.35 -3.99
C ILE A 90 1.67 5.78 -5.19
N VAL A 91 1.34 4.55 -5.58
CA VAL A 91 1.92 3.84 -6.72
C VAL A 91 0.87 3.66 -7.80
N TYR A 92 1.20 4.09 -9.02
CA TYR A 92 0.32 3.99 -10.17
C TYR A 92 0.82 2.88 -11.09
N TYR A 93 -0.04 1.89 -11.32
CA TYR A 93 0.14 0.88 -12.35
C TYR A 93 -0.81 1.15 -13.52
N GLY A 94 -0.31 1.06 -14.76
CA GLY A 94 -1.18 1.13 -15.94
C GLY A 94 -2.18 -0.01 -16.02
N SER A 95 -1.76 -1.21 -15.58
CA SER A 95 -2.62 -2.37 -15.33
C SER A 95 -1.91 -3.33 -14.38
N VAL A 96 -2.67 -4.14 -13.64
CA VAL A 96 -2.15 -5.22 -12.79
C VAL A 96 -2.70 -6.56 -13.29
N GLY A 97 -1.81 -7.52 -13.50
CA GLY A 97 -2.18 -8.88 -13.90
C GLY A 97 -2.36 -9.83 -12.72
N SER A 98 -2.52 -11.11 -13.03
CA SER A 98 -2.68 -12.18 -12.02
C SER A 98 -1.34 -12.60 -11.39
N GLU A 99 -0.22 -12.19 -11.98
CA GLU A 99 1.11 -12.31 -11.40
C GLU A 99 1.27 -11.40 -10.17
N PRO A 100 2.05 -11.82 -9.15
CA PRO A 100 2.37 -10.95 -8.02
C PRO A 100 3.31 -9.83 -8.46
N ASN A 101 2.85 -8.58 -8.30
CA ASN A 101 3.62 -7.37 -8.55
C ASN A 101 3.99 -6.77 -7.20
N CYS A 102 5.29 -6.74 -6.89
CA CYS A 102 5.78 -6.37 -5.57
C CYS A 102 6.73 -5.19 -5.61
N PHE A 103 6.77 -4.45 -4.52
CA PHE A 103 7.71 -3.36 -4.30
C PHE A 103 7.95 -3.16 -2.81
N VAL A 104 9.06 -2.52 -2.45
CA VAL A 104 9.42 -2.22 -1.05
C VAL A 104 9.34 -0.72 -0.83
N VAL A 105 8.52 -0.33 0.15
CA VAL A 105 8.43 1.04 0.67
C VAL A 105 9.40 1.22 1.83
N THR A 106 10.22 2.27 1.78
CA THR A 106 11.09 2.67 2.88
C THR A 106 10.61 4.00 3.48
N ALA A 107 10.47 4.02 4.81
CA ALA A 107 10.05 5.19 5.58
C ALA A 107 10.86 5.31 6.87
N TYR A 108 10.94 6.52 7.42
CA TYR A 108 11.71 6.81 8.62
C TYR A 108 10.87 7.50 9.69
N LYS A 109 11.08 7.10 10.95
CA LYS A 109 10.48 7.72 12.14
C LYS A 109 11.03 9.14 12.31
N ARG A 110 10.16 10.15 12.28
CA ARG A 110 10.46 11.57 12.51
C ARG A 110 9.90 12.08 13.82
N SER A 111 8.93 11.40 14.40
CA SER A 111 8.31 11.81 15.66
C SER A 111 7.96 10.60 16.51
N ARG A 112 8.08 10.76 17.83
CA ARG A 112 7.66 9.75 18.80
C ARG A 112 6.17 9.90 19.05
N VAL A 113 5.43 8.80 18.90
CA VAL A 113 3.99 8.73 19.11
C VAL A 113 3.71 7.51 19.98
N SER A 114 3.03 7.71 21.11
CA SER A 114 2.80 6.69 22.13
C SER A 114 1.60 5.77 21.84
N LEU A 115 0.65 6.22 21.00
CA LEU A 115 -0.51 5.44 20.56
C LEU A 115 -0.53 5.40 19.04
N LYS A 116 -0.08 4.29 18.46
CA LYS A 116 -0.03 4.10 17.02
C LYS A 116 -1.23 3.27 16.60
N LEU A 117 -2.15 3.90 15.89
CA LEU A 117 -3.22 3.17 15.20
C LEU A 117 -2.60 2.31 14.08
N PRO A 118 -3.25 1.20 13.69
CA PRO A 118 -2.85 0.45 12.51
C PRO A 118 -2.78 1.36 11.28
N ALA A 119 -1.68 1.26 10.57
CA ALA A 119 -1.58 1.79 9.23
C ALA A 119 -2.20 0.80 8.25
N TYR A 120 -2.39 1.19 6.99
CA TYR A 120 -2.97 0.31 5.98
C TYR A 120 -2.37 0.53 4.61
N VAL A 121 -2.54 -0.47 3.77
CA VAL A 121 -2.32 -0.38 2.33
C VAL A 121 -3.64 -0.66 1.64
N LEU A 122 -3.99 0.18 0.67
CA LEU A 122 -5.19 0.07 -0.14
C LEU A 122 -4.75 -0.06 -1.60
N VAL A 123 -5.25 -1.08 -2.30
CA VAL A 123 -5.23 -1.12 -3.76
C VAL A 123 -6.64 -0.96 -4.28
N GLN A 124 -6.82 -0.16 -5.34
CA GLN A 124 -8.11 -0.01 -6.01
C GLN A 124 -7.93 0.21 -7.52
N GLU A 125 -8.89 -0.27 -8.31
CA GLU A 125 -8.99 0.13 -9.72
C GLU A 125 -9.49 1.57 -9.81
N PHE A 126 -8.83 2.41 -10.61
CA PHE A 126 -9.12 3.85 -10.67
C PHE A 126 -10.54 4.17 -11.16
N TYR A 127 -11.02 3.43 -12.17
CA TYR A 127 -12.33 3.69 -12.79
C TYR A 127 -13.47 2.96 -12.08
N GLU A 128 -13.16 1.90 -11.33
CA GLU A 128 -14.13 1.09 -10.60
C GLU A 128 -13.62 0.79 -9.17
N PRO A 129 -13.67 1.76 -8.23
CA PRO A 129 -13.08 1.63 -6.89
C PRO A 129 -13.68 0.50 -6.02
N THR A 130 -14.81 -0.09 -6.44
CA THR A 130 -15.38 -1.27 -5.78
C THR A 130 -14.52 -2.53 -5.97
N LYS A 131 -13.65 -2.54 -6.99
CA LYS A 131 -12.56 -3.52 -7.18
C LYS A 131 -11.36 -3.05 -6.38
N THR A 132 -11.22 -3.56 -5.16
CA THR A 132 -10.23 -3.09 -4.20
C THR A 132 -9.77 -4.20 -3.26
N ALA A 133 -8.58 -4.06 -2.70
CA ALA A 133 -8.18 -4.79 -1.51
C ALA A 133 -7.50 -3.84 -0.52
N ILE A 134 -7.75 -4.05 0.77
CA ILE A 134 -7.09 -3.30 1.84
C ILE A 134 -6.54 -4.28 2.88
N GLU A 135 -5.36 -3.97 3.40
CA GLU A 135 -4.68 -4.75 4.42
C GLU A 135 -4.11 -3.78 5.47
N ALA A 136 -4.47 -4.01 6.73
CA ALA A 136 -3.94 -3.24 7.85
C ALA A 136 -2.64 -3.86 8.37
N TYR A 137 -1.72 -3.02 8.84
CA TYR A 137 -0.47 -3.46 9.45
C TYR A 137 -0.08 -2.60 10.64
N ASN A 138 0.60 -3.23 11.60
CA ASN A 138 1.11 -2.57 12.80
C ASN A 138 2.64 -2.61 12.81
N ILE A 139 3.22 -1.53 13.31
CA ILE A 139 4.61 -1.53 13.78
C ILE A 139 4.61 -1.89 15.26
N GLU A 140 5.60 -2.66 15.70
CA GLU A 140 5.69 -3.08 17.10
C GLU A 140 5.84 -1.86 18.02
N HIS A 141 5.38 -2.02 19.27
CA HIS A 141 5.54 -1.01 20.29
C HIS A 141 7.00 -1.00 20.74
N ASP A 142 7.67 0.15 20.61
CA ASP A 142 8.87 0.42 21.40
C ASP A 142 8.36 0.71 22.82
N ASP A 143 8.43 -0.28 23.72
CA ASP A 143 8.30 -0.07 25.17
C ASP A 143 9.63 0.44 25.77
#